data_AF-A0A495HVD4-F1
#
_entry.id   AF-A0A495HVD4-F1
#
_cell.length_a   1.000
_cell.length_b   1.000
_cell.length_c   1.000
_cell.angle_alpha   90.00
_cell.angle_beta   90.00
_cell.angle_gamma   90.00
#
_symmetry.space_group_name_H-M   'P 1'
#
loop_
_entity.id
_entity.type
_entity.pdbx_description
1 polymer ?
#
loop_
_entity_poly.entity_id
_entity_poly.type
_entity_poly.pdbx_seq_one_letter_code
_entity_poly.pdbx_strand_id
1 'polypeptide(L)'
;MSPYEAAGHSLFEWVPILESVLQPHPTVALVLSSTWCIRPGYSATLKRLPASLRARFIGGTYHRRVHGVDPWNLSMFRTTPRGVQVQEDAQRRKPHQWIALDDDLEDWPDSCRQNLIACEGTTGLSNPEVQHELREKLRSCHVALSARTP
;
A
#
# COMPACT_ATOMS: atom_id res chain seq x y z
N MET A 1 20.13 4.65 6.21
CA MET A 1 19.87 5.07 4.82
C MET A 1 18.96 6.29 4.87
N SER A 2 19.27 7.36 4.13
CA SER A 2 18.30 8.44 3.91
C SER A 2 17.09 7.81 3.22
N PRO A 3 15.85 8.03 3.68
CA PRO A 3 14.70 7.48 2.96
C PRO A 3 14.54 8.10 1.55
N TYR A 4 15.34 9.13 1.24
CA TYR A 4 15.28 9.88 0.00
C TYR A 4 16.30 9.42 -1.05
N GLU A 5 17.26 8.57 -0.68
CA GLU A 5 18.39 8.22 -1.55
C GLU A 5 18.74 6.74 -1.37
N ALA A 6 18.49 5.98 -2.44
CA ALA A 6 19.04 4.64 -2.65
C ALA A 6 19.92 4.71 -3.90
N ALA A 7 21.16 4.23 -3.82
CA ALA A 7 22.11 4.36 -4.92
C ALA A 7 21.59 3.64 -6.17
N GLY A 8 21.54 4.35 -7.31
CA GLY A 8 21.01 3.81 -8.57
C GLY A 8 19.49 3.91 -8.72
N HIS A 9 18.78 4.42 -7.72
CA HIS A 9 17.32 4.53 -7.71
C HIS A 9 16.87 5.99 -7.56
N SER A 10 15.72 6.32 -8.13
CA SER A 10 15.07 7.62 -7.91
C SER A 10 13.76 7.46 -7.13
N LEU A 11 13.48 8.43 -6.26
CA LEU A 11 12.27 8.40 -5.43
C LEU A 11 11.02 8.32 -6.32
N PHE A 12 10.18 7.29 -6.08
CA PHE A 12 8.95 7.02 -6.83
C PHE A 12 9.13 6.66 -8.32
N GLU A 13 10.30 6.14 -8.69
CA GLU A 13 10.61 5.70 -10.07
C GLU A 13 9.58 4.76 -10.70
N TRP A 14 8.89 3.93 -9.90
CA TRP A 14 7.89 2.98 -10.41
C TRP A 14 6.45 3.51 -10.42
N VAL A 15 6.22 4.78 -10.07
CA VAL A 15 4.87 5.38 -10.15
C VAL A 15 4.27 5.31 -11.56
N PRO A 16 4.99 5.56 -12.67
CA PRO A 16 4.42 5.41 -14.01
C PRO A 16 3.90 3.99 -14.30
N ILE A 17 4.57 2.96 -13.75
CA ILE A 17 4.12 1.57 -13.87
C ILE A 17 2.83 1.36 -13.07
N LEU A 18 2.80 1.83 -11.81
CA LEU A 18 1.60 1.76 -10.98
C LEU A 18 0.40 2.45 -11.62
N GLU A 19 0.59 3.65 -12.19
CA GLU A 19 -0.46 4.39 -12.90
C GLU A 19 -0.99 3.61 -14.11
N SER A 20 -0.09 3.00 -14.89
CA SER A 20 -0.45 2.15 -16.03
C SER A 20 -1.29 0.94 -15.61
N VAL A 21 -0.90 0.26 -14.51
CA VAL A 21 -1.65 -0.87 -13.96
C VAL A 21 -3.03 -0.47 -13.46
N LEU A 22 -3.14 0.71 -12.84
CA LEU A 22 -4.40 1.22 -12.26
C LEU A 22 -5.31 1.92 -13.28
N GLN A 23 -4.83 2.22 -14.49
CA GLN A 23 -5.59 2.93 -15.52
C GLN A 23 -6.92 2.21 -15.86
N PRO A 24 -6.96 0.88 -16.05
CA PRO A 24 -8.21 0.16 -16.31
C PRO A 24 -9.15 0.07 -15.09
N HIS A 25 -8.68 0.48 -13.91
CA HIS A 25 -9.39 0.34 -12.63
C HIS A 25 -9.56 1.70 -11.93
N PRO A 26 -10.33 2.65 -12.51
CA PRO A 26 -10.43 4.03 -12.01
C PRO A 26 -11.05 4.14 -10.60
N THR A 27 -11.81 3.12 -10.17
CA THR A 27 -12.48 3.09 -8.86
C THR A 27 -11.63 2.54 -7.73
N VAL A 28 -10.40 2.10 -8.02
CA VAL A 28 -9.48 1.61 -6.98
C VAL A 28 -9.02 2.77 -6.10
N ALA A 29 -9.34 2.66 -4.81
CA ALA A 29 -8.83 3.53 -3.76
C ALA A 29 -7.51 2.97 -3.21
N LEU A 30 -6.59 3.87 -2.87
CA LEU A 30 -5.26 3.53 -2.38
C LEU A 30 -5.11 3.85 -0.89
N VAL A 31 -4.36 3.00 -0.18
CA VAL A 31 -3.94 3.24 1.20
C VAL A 31 -2.42 3.22 1.26
N LEU A 32 -1.83 4.20 1.93
CA LEU A 32 -0.38 4.26 2.11
C LEU A 32 0.04 3.45 3.34
N SER A 33 0.70 2.32 3.13
CA SER A 33 1.42 1.59 4.18
C SER A 33 2.90 1.94 4.09
N SER A 34 3.36 2.85 4.96
CA SER A 34 4.77 3.28 4.96
C SER A 34 5.10 3.97 6.28
N THR A 35 6.35 3.88 6.71
CA THR A 35 6.89 4.68 7.83
C THR A 35 6.74 6.19 7.57
N TRP A 36 6.61 6.59 6.31
CA TRP A 36 6.36 7.97 5.91
C TRP A 36 4.98 8.51 6.30
N CYS A 37 4.04 7.65 6.67
CA CYS A 37 2.78 8.07 7.31
C CYS A 37 3.01 8.71 8.68
N ILE A 38 4.13 8.40 9.34
CA ILE A 38 4.55 9.00 10.62
C ILE A 38 5.43 10.22 10.37
N ARG A 39 6.52 10.05 9.60
CA ARG A 39 7.47 11.12 9.27
C ARG A 39 7.95 10.95 7.83
N PRO A 40 7.71 11.91 6.93
CA PRO A 40 7.26 13.29 7.18
C PRO A 40 5.76 13.45 7.51
N GLY A 41 4.97 12.39 7.41
CA GLY A 41 3.54 12.38 7.68
C GLY A 41 2.72 12.22 6.40
N TYR A 42 1.55 11.58 6.50
CA TYR A 42 0.71 11.21 5.36
C TYR A 42 0.51 12.32 4.32
N SER A 43 0.05 13.51 4.73
CA SER A 43 -0.19 14.63 3.80
C SER A 43 1.08 15.16 3.14
N ALA A 44 2.22 15.16 3.85
CA ALA A 44 3.49 15.60 3.30
C ALA A 44 4.04 14.58 2.30
N THR A 45 3.84 13.29 2.56
CA THR A 45 4.19 12.20 1.63
C THR A 45 3.39 12.29 0.35
N LEU A 46 2.06 12.43 0.46
CA LEU A 46 1.19 12.55 -0.71
C LEU A 46 1.52 13.75 -1.61
N LYS A 47 1.98 14.87 -1.04
CA LYS A 47 2.39 16.05 -1.83
C LYS A 47 3.52 15.77 -2.81
N ARG A 48 4.27 14.69 -2.61
CA ARG A 48 5.39 14.29 -3.47
C ARG A 48 4.99 13.34 -4.60
N LEU A 49 3.75 12.84 -4.59
CA LEU A 49 3.22 11.98 -5.64
C LEU A 49 2.52 12.80 -6.74
N PRO A 50 2.46 12.29 -7.99
CA PRO A 50 1.65 12.89 -9.06
C PRO A 50 0.19 13.08 -8.65
N ALA A 51 -0.44 14.15 -9.14
CA ALA A 51 -1.80 14.51 -8.75
C ALA A 51 -2.84 13.42 -9.08
N SER A 52 -2.66 12.75 -10.21
CA SER A 52 -3.44 11.60 -10.71
C SER A 52 -3.49 10.46 -9.71
N LEU A 53 -2.36 10.10 -9.10
CA LEU A 53 -2.29 9.05 -8.09
C LEU A 53 -2.71 9.55 -6.71
N ARG A 54 -2.29 10.76 -6.34
CA ARG A 54 -2.61 11.40 -5.06
C ARG A 54 -4.11 11.44 -4.78
N ALA A 55 -4.91 11.76 -5.80
CA ALA A 55 -6.37 11.84 -5.68
C ALA A 55 -7.03 10.50 -5.32
N ARG A 56 -6.34 9.37 -5.51
CA ARG A 56 -6.86 8.04 -5.21
C ARG A 56 -6.56 7.57 -3.79
N PHE A 57 -5.66 8.23 -3.07
CA PHE A 57 -5.32 7.84 -1.70
C PHE A 57 -6.41 8.27 -0.70
N ILE A 58 -6.93 7.32 0.08
CA ILE A 58 -8.00 7.52 1.07
C ILE A 58 -7.51 7.44 2.53
N GLY A 59 -6.21 7.27 2.73
CA GLY A 59 -5.56 7.32 4.03
C GLY A 59 -4.23 6.58 4.05
N GLY A 60 -3.61 6.50 5.21
CA GLY A 60 -2.52 5.58 5.50
C GLY A 60 -2.91 4.59 6.59
N THR A 61 -2.12 3.52 6.74
CA THR A 61 -2.31 2.53 7.81
C THR A 61 -2.10 3.15 9.19
N TYR A 62 -1.20 4.14 9.29
CA TYR A 62 -1.03 4.97 10.47
C TYR A 62 -1.98 6.19 10.48
N HIS A 63 -2.76 6.36 11.56
CA HIS A 63 -3.55 7.55 11.82
C HIS A 63 -3.45 7.99 13.29
N ARG A 64 -3.09 9.25 13.56
CA ARG A 64 -2.84 9.78 14.91
C ARG A 64 -4.01 9.64 15.89
N ARG A 65 -5.26 9.72 15.39
CA ARG A 65 -6.45 9.53 16.24
C ARG A 65 -6.70 8.07 16.63
N VAL A 66 -6.13 7.12 15.89
CA VAL A 66 -6.28 5.68 16.14
C VAL A 66 -5.11 5.17 16.95
N HIS A 67 -3.89 5.57 16.58
CA HIS A 67 -2.64 5.04 17.13
C HIS A 67 -1.90 6.03 18.03
N GLY A 68 -2.55 7.10 18.49
CA GLY A 68 -1.93 8.11 19.34
C GLY A 68 -0.77 8.89 18.69
N VAL A 69 -0.15 9.76 19.47
CA VAL A 69 1.00 10.60 19.04
C VAL A 69 2.15 10.58 20.04
N ASP A 70 1.94 9.99 21.21
CA ASP A 70 2.97 9.84 22.22
C ASP A 70 4.04 8.83 21.75
N PRO A 71 5.26 8.93 22.29
CA PRO A 71 6.37 8.07 21.88
C PRO A 71 6.08 6.57 22.03
N TRP A 72 5.29 6.16 23.04
CA TRP A 72 4.98 4.77 23.29
C TRP A 72 4.10 4.19 22.19
N ASN A 73 2.96 4.82 21.90
CA ASN A 73 2.05 4.34 20.85
C ASN A 73 2.69 4.41 19.45
N LEU A 74 3.52 5.43 19.20
CA LEU A 74 4.34 5.51 17.99
C LEU A 74 5.32 4.34 17.86
N SER A 75 5.99 3.98 18.97
CA SER A 75 6.91 2.84 19.01
C SER A 75 6.15 1.55 18.76
N MET A 76 5.02 1.34 19.45
CA MET A 76 4.14 0.18 19.27
C MET A 76 3.79 -0.03 17.81
N PHE A 77 3.25 0.99 17.13
CA PHE A 77 2.90 0.87 15.71
C PHE A 77 4.11 0.56 14.83
N ARG A 78 5.29 1.14 15.12
CA ARG A 78 6.51 0.88 14.33
C ARG A 78 7.04 -0.54 14.50
N THR A 79 6.86 -1.13 15.67
CA THR A 79 7.28 -2.50 15.97
C THR A 79 6.24 -3.55 15.56
N THR A 80 5.00 -3.14 15.28
CA THR A 80 4.00 -4.03 14.69
C THR A 80 4.44 -4.47 13.29
N PRO A 81 4.45 -5.77 12.96
CA PRO A 81 4.77 -6.25 11.61
C PRO A 81 3.93 -5.57 10.53
N ARG A 82 4.52 -5.36 9.35
CA ARG A 82 3.86 -4.64 8.24
C ARG A 82 2.52 -5.27 7.86
N GLY A 83 2.48 -6.59 7.74
CA GLY A 83 1.26 -7.32 7.41
C GLY A 83 0.14 -7.14 8.44
N VAL A 84 0.49 -7.04 9.73
CA VAL A 84 -0.47 -6.79 10.81
C VAL A 84 -1.01 -5.35 10.72
N GLN A 85 -0.16 -4.34 10.46
CA GLN A 85 -0.61 -2.96 10.26
C GLN A 85 -1.62 -2.84 9.10
N VAL A 86 -1.38 -3.58 8.01
CA VAL A 86 -2.27 -3.62 6.85
C VAL A 86 -3.57 -4.35 7.19
N GLN A 87 -3.51 -5.49 7.88
CA GLN A 87 -4.69 -6.22 8.32
C GLN A 87 -5.58 -5.37 9.23
N GLU A 88 -5.02 -4.68 10.22
CA GLU A 88 -5.77 -3.79 11.13
C GLU A 88 -6.46 -2.63 10.38
N ASP A 89 -5.78 -2.03 9.39
CA ASP A 89 -6.40 -1.00 8.55
C ASP A 89 -7.54 -1.57 7.69
N ALA A 90 -7.35 -2.75 7.09
CA ALA A 90 -8.38 -3.44 6.32
C ALA A 90 -9.60 -3.78 7.19
N GLN A 91 -9.41 -4.30 8.41
CA GLN A 91 -10.49 -4.58 9.36
C GLN A 91 -11.26 -3.32 9.78
N ARG A 92 -10.56 -2.19 9.94
CA ARG A 92 -11.18 -0.90 10.26
C ARG A 92 -12.00 -0.34 9.09
N ARG A 93 -11.47 -0.42 7.86
CA ARG A 93 -12.12 0.11 6.65
C ARG A 93 -13.22 -0.80 6.10
N LYS A 94 -13.13 -2.10 6.38
CA LYS A 94 -14.05 -3.15 5.92
C LYS A 94 -14.28 -3.12 4.39
N PRO A 95 -13.21 -3.11 3.56
CA PRO A 95 -13.40 -3.15 2.12
C PRO A 95 -13.96 -4.51 1.69
N HIS A 96 -14.74 -4.52 0.61
CA HIS A 96 -15.26 -5.75 0.03
C HIS A 96 -14.18 -6.64 -0.59
N GLN A 97 -13.12 -6.01 -1.11
CA GLN A 97 -11.93 -6.63 -1.69
C GLN A 97 -10.73 -5.71 -1.43
N TRP A 98 -9.55 -6.27 -1.21
CA TRP A 98 -8.32 -5.51 -1.02
C TRP A 98 -7.09 -6.32 -1.43
N ILE A 99 -6.01 -5.60 -1.76
CA ILE A 99 -4.72 -6.15 -2.16
C ILE A 99 -3.64 -5.34 -1.44
N ALA A 100 -2.56 -5.99 -0.99
CA ALA A 100 -1.33 -5.34 -0.56
C ALA A 100 -0.21 -5.61 -1.57
N LEU A 101 0.59 -4.59 -1.85
CA LEU A 101 1.83 -4.68 -2.60
C LEU A 101 2.93 -4.26 -1.63
N ASP A 102 3.78 -5.20 -1.23
CA ASP A 102 4.75 -4.97 -0.16
C ASP A 102 5.99 -5.87 -0.34
N ASP A 103 7.14 -5.36 0.08
CA ASP A 103 8.41 -6.08 0.10
C ASP A 103 8.76 -6.64 1.49
N ASP A 104 8.09 -6.15 2.53
CA ASP A 104 8.24 -6.64 3.90
C ASP A 104 7.29 -7.83 4.12
N LEU A 105 7.82 -9.05 3.97
CA LEU A 105 7.05 -10.29 4.07
C LEU A 105 7.05 -10.92 5.48
N GLU A 106 7.78 -10.30 6.42
CA GLU A 106 7.98 -10.84 7.76
C GLU A 106 6.68 -10.80 8.56
N ASP A 107 6.39 -11.91 9.25
CA ASP A 107 5.22 -12.09 10.12
C ASP A 107 3.88 -11.67 9.48
N TRP A 108 3.74 -11.86 8.16
CA TRP A 108 2.49 -11.59 7.47
C TRP A 108 1.40 -12.58 7.91
N PRO A 109 0.23 -12.12 8.39
CA PRO A 109 -0.83 -13.02 8.85
C PRO A 109 -1.31 -13.97 7.74
N ASP A 110 -1.37 -15.27 8.03
CA ASP A 110 -1.78 -16.29 7.06
C ASP A 110 -3.17 -16.03 6.48
N SER A 111 -4.10 -15.50 7.29
CA SER A 111 -5.45 -15.12 6.87
C SER A 111 -5.49 -14.05 5.77
N CYS A 112 -4.39 -13.33 5.58
CA CYS A 112 -4.26 -12.21 4.66
C CYS A 112 -3.19 -12.46 3.58
N ARG A 113 -2.54 -13.64 3.56
CA ARG A 113 -1.52 -13.96 2.56
C ARG A 113 -2.07 -13.93 1.14
N GLN A 114 -3.32 -14.36 0.91
CA GLN A 114 -3.91 -14.32 -0.43
C GLN A 114 -4.04 -12.89 -0.99
N ASN A 115 -4.11 -11.87 -0.11
CA ASN A 115 -4.22 -10.47 -0.49
C ASN A 115 -2.85 -9.83 -0.80
N LEU A 116 -1.75 -10.44 -0.36
CA LEU A 116 -0.40 -9.93 -0.58
C LEU A 116 0.10 -10.26 -1.98
N ILE A 117 0.70 -9.28 -2.62
CA ILE A 117 1.58 -9.41 -3.77
C ILE A 117 2.97 -9.08 -3.24
N ALA A 118 3.80 -10.10 -3.13
CA ALA A 118 5.17 -9.94 -2.68
C ALA A 118 5.99 -9.30 -3.79
N CYS A 119 6.73 -8.25 -3.48
CA CYS A 119 7.76 -7.73 -4.38
C CYS A 119 9.12 -7.71 -3.69
N GLU A 120 10.19 -7.62 -4.46
CA GLU A 120 11.53 -7.44 -3.90
C GLU A 120 11.81 -5.93 -3.77
N GLY A 121 12.43 -5.49 -2.67
CA GLY A 121 12.53 -4.07 -2.32
C GLY A 121 13.32 -3.20 -3.31
N THR A 122 14.25 -3.80 -4.07
CA THR A 122 15.06 -3.11 -5.08
C THR A 122 14.33 -2.97 -6.41
N THR A 123 13.69 -4.04 -6.86
CA THR A 123 13.06 -4.15 -8.19
C THR A 123 11.59 -3.75 -8.17
N GLY A 124 10.86 -4.02 -7.08
CA GLY A 124 9.48 -3.62 -6.89
C GLY A 124 8.59 -3.93 -8.11
N LEU A 125 7.94 -2.90 -8.63
CA LEU A 125 7.07 -2.99 -9.81
C LEU A 125 7.83 -3.03 -11.15
N SER A 126 9.15 -2.84 -11.19
CA SER A 126 9.91 -3.06 -12.42
C SER A 126 9.87 -4.54 -12.85
N ASN A 127 9.63 -5.47 -11.92
CA ASN A 127 9.47 -6.89 -12.21
C ASN A 127 8.14 -7.15 -12.98
N PRO A 128 8.18 -7.70 -14.21
CA PRO A 128 6.99 -8.04 -14.99
C PRO A 128 6.06 -9.05 -14.32
N GLU A 129 6.57 -9.96 -13.49
CA GLU A 129 5.76 -10.97 -12.80
C GLU A 129 4.90 -10.34 -11.69
N VAL A 130 5.47 -9.44 -10.89
CA VAL A 130 4.75 -8.65 -9.88
C VAL A 130 3.64 -7.83 -10.54
N GLN A 131 3.98 -7.22 -11.68
CA GLN A 131 3.06 -6.50 -12.53
C GLN A 131 1.91 -7.37 -13.06
N HIS A 132 2.22 -8.59 -13.51
CA HIS A 132 1.22 -9.54 -13.98
C HIS A 132 0.28 -9.95 -12.83
N GLU A 133 0.83 -10.34 -11.67
CA GLU A 133 0.05 -10.72 -10.50
C GLU A 133 -0.88 -9.59 -10.05
N LEU A 134 -0.39 -8.33 -10.03
CA LEU A 134 -1.21 -7.17 -9.67
C LEU A 134 -2.39 -6.98 -10.64
N ARG A 135 -2.17 -7.13 -11.95
CA ARG A 135 -3.25 -7.04 -12.94
C ARG A 135 -4.27 -8.17 -12.77
N GLU A 136 -3.80 -9.40 -12.53
CA GLU A 136 -4.68 -10.55 -12.29
C GLU A 136 -5.54 -10.34 -11.05
N LYS A 137 -4.94 -9.98 -9.90
CA LYS A 137 -5.70 -9.77 -8.66
C LYS A 137 -6.68 -8.61 -8.76
N LEU A 138 -6.30 -7.50 -9.42
CA LEU A 138 -7.22 -6.39 -9.67
C LEU A 138 -8.41 -6.82 -10.53
N ARG A 139 -8.18 -7.63 -11.56
CA ARG A 139 -9.25 -8.19 -12.39
C ARG A 139 -10.17 -9.13 -11.60
N SER A 140 -9.60 -10.03 -10.81
CA SER A 140 -10.38 -10.94 -9.96
C SER A 140 -11.22 -10.18 -8.93
N CYS A 141 -10.67 -9.12 -8.32
CA CYS A 141 -11.43 -8.24 -7.44
C CYS A 141 -12.58 -7.57 -8.18
N HIS A 142 -12.34 -7.04 -9.39
CA HIS A 142 -13.39 -6.43 -10.20
C HIS A 142 -14.51 -7.42 -10.53
N VAL A 143 -14.19 -8.63 -10.98
CA VAL A 143 -15.18 -9.69 -11.26
C VAL A 143 -15.99 -10.02 -10.00
N ALA A 144 -15.32 -10.23 -8.87
CA ALA A 144 -15.98 -10.55 -7.61
C ALA A 144 -16.89 -9.42 -7.09
N LEU A 145 -16.54 -8.16 -7.34
CA LEU A 145 -17.37 -7.00 -6.98
C LEU A 145 -18.57 -6.85 -7.92
N SER A 146 -18.37 -7.04 -9.22
CA SER A 146 -19.44 -6.95 -10.22
C SER A 146 -20.50 -8.03 -10.01
N ALA A 147 -20.10 -9.27 -9.66
CA ALA A 147 -21.03 -10.37 -9.37
C ALA A 147 -21.86 -10.18 -8.09
N ARG A 148 -21.52 -9.20 -7.24
CA ARG A 148 -22.22 -8.88 -5.99
C ARG A 148 -23.23 -7.75 -6.14
N THR A 149 -23.36 -7.16 -7.32
CA THR A 149 -24.38 -6.14 -7.60
C THR A 149 -25.71 -6.86 -7.82
N PRO A 150 -26.75 -6.62 -7.00
CA PRO A 150 -28.07 -7.23 -7.19
C PRO A 150 -28.73 -6.78 -8.50
#